data_AF-G3HYF0-F1
#
_entry.id   AF-G3HYF0-F1
#
_cell.length_a   1.000
_cell.length_b   1.000
_cell.length_c   1.000
_cell.angle_alpha   90.00
_cell.angle_beta   90.00
_cell.angle_gamma   90.00
#
_symmetry.space_group_name_H-M   'P 1'
#
loop_
_entity.id
_entity.type
_entity.pdbx_description
1 polymer ?
#
loop_
_entity_poly.entity_id
_entity_poly.type
_entity_poly.pdbx_seq_one_letter_code
_entity_poly.pdbx_strand_id
1 'polypeptide(L)' 'MKKFIRCSTRVTVGTIKKFLSLKLKLPSSYELDVLCNGEIMGKDHTVEFIYMARWRLRGENSYPMVLQY' A
#
# COMPACT_ATOMS: atom_id res chain seq x y z
N MET A 1 9.71 14.40 -5.29
CA MET A 1 8.80 13.62 -4.42
C MET A 1 9.28 12.17 -4.36
N LYS A 2 9.68 11.64 -3.19
CA LYS A 2 10.15 10.24 -3.07
C LYS A 2 8.95 9.30 -3.10
N LYS A 3 8.74 8.60 -4.23
CA LYS A 3 7.60 7.69 -4.48
C LYS A 3 7.85 6.25 -4.01
N PHE A 4 9.09 5.88 -3.72
CA PHE A 4 9.46 4.53 -3.26
C PHE A 4 9.46 4.44 -1.73
N ILE A 5 8.95 3.32 -1.21
CA ILE A 5 8.95 2.97 0.21
C ILE A 5 9.61 1.60 0.34
N ARG A 6 10.63 1.49 1.21
CA ARG A 6 11.17 0.20 1.66
C ARG A 6 10.71 -0.01 3.10
N CYS A 7 10.04 -1.11 3.36
CA CYS A 7 9.50 -1.42 4.69
C CYS A 7 9.49 -2.93 4.94
N SER A 8 9.17 -3.32 6.18
CA SER A 8 8.98 -4.74 6.53
C SER A 8 7.76 -5.31 5.81
N THR A 9 7.83 -6.57 5.40
CA THR A 9 6.71 -7.30 4.78
C THR A 9 5.49 -7.43 5.69
N ARG A 10 5.70 -7.32 7.02
CA ARG A 10 4.64 -7.33 8.04
C ARG A 10 3.89 -6.00 8.20
N VAL A 11 4.34 -4.93 7.54
CA VAL A 11 3.64 -3.65 7.58
C VAL A 11 2.25 -3.82 6.96
N THR A 12 1.23 -3.25 7.61
CA THR A 12 -0.14 -3.29 7.10
C THR A 12 -0.50 -2.04 6.30
N VAL A 13 -1.57 -2.12 5.51
CA VAL A 13 -2.17 -0.98 4.82
C VAL A 13 -2.53 0.13 5.80
N GLY A 14 -3.01 -0.18 7.00
CA GLY A 14 -3.33 0.82 8.02
C GLY A 14 -2.10 1.66 8.41
N THR A 15 -0.93 1.04 8.53
CA THR A 15 0.33 1.76 8.78
C THR A 15 0.77 2.58 7.56
N ILE A 16 0.60 2.06 6.34
CA ILE A 16 0.87 2.81 5.09
C ILE A 16 -0.04 4.03 5.00
N LYS A 17 -1.35 3.88 5.27
CA LYS A 17 -2.33 4.97 5.29
C LYS A 17 -1.90 6.06 6.29
N LYS A 18 -1.58 5.69 7.54
CA LYS A 18 -1.07 6.63 8.55
C LYS A 18 0.20 7.36 8.09
N PHE A 19 1.15 6.64 7.50
CA PHE A 19 2.38 7.23 6.96
C PHE A 19 2.09 8.24 5.84
N LEU A 20 1.21 7.89 4.90
CA LEU A 20 0.82 8.78 3.80
C LEU A 20 0.06 10.01 4.30
N SER A 21 -0.88 9.86 5.24
CA SER A 21 -1.59 10.99 5.86
C SER A 21 -0.62 12.00 6.48
N LEU A 22 0.40 11.52 7.21
CA LEU A 22 1.44 12.38 7.80
C LEU A 22 2.32 13.04 6.72
N LYS A 23 2.75 12.26 5.73
CA LYS A 23 3.66 12.73 4.67
C LYS A 23 3.01 13.75 3.73
N LEU A 24 1.71 13.59 3.46
CA LEU A 24 0.91 14.46 2.61
C LEU A 24 0.22 15.59 3.40
N LYS A 25 0.34 15.58 4.75
CA LYS A 25 -0.31 16.54 5.65
C LYS A 25 -1.83 16.61 5.45
N LEU A 26 -2.46 15.44 5.28
CA LEU A 26 -3.91 15.34 5.11
C LEU A 26 -4.64 15.61 6.45
N PRO A 27 -5.76 16.35 6.43
CA PRO A 27 -6.64 16.47 7.60
C PRO A 27 -7.17 15.10 8.06
N SER A 28 -7.53 14.99 9.34
CA SER A 28 -8.10 13.75 9.89
C SER A 28 -9.47 13.38 9.30
N SER A 29 -10.17 14.34 8.70
CA SER A 29 -11.44 14.13 8.00
C SER A 29 -11.27 13.52 6.60
N TYR A 30 -10.05 13.42 6.09
CA TYR A 30 -9.80 12.91 4.75
C TYR A 30 -9.64 11.39 4.78
N GLU A 31 -10.47 10.70 4.00
CA GLU A 31 -10.34 9.26 3.82
C GLU A 31 -9.31 8.97 2.71
N LEU A 32 -8.32 8.14 3.06
CA LEU A 32 -7.28 7.71 2.13
C LEU A 32 -7.46 6.21 1.89
N ASP A 33 -7.56 5.82 0.62
CA ASP A 33 -7.52 4.42 0.22
C ASP A 33 -6.18 4.05 -0.38
N VAL A 34 -5.82 2.79 -0.23
CA VAL A 34 -4.62 2.23 -0.86
C VAL A 34 -5.11 1.13 -1.77
N LEU A 35 -4.77 1.23 -3.04
CA LEU A 35 -5.20 0.32 -4.07
C LEU A 35 -4.01 -0.51 -4.56
N CYS A 36 -4.30 -1.74 -4.95
CA CYS A 36 -3.40 -2.60 -5.71
C CYS A 36 -4.13 -3.03 -6.97
N ASN A 37 -3.60 -2.68 -8.15
CA ASN A 37 -4.23 -2.97 -9.44
C ASN A 37 -5.69 -2.45 -9.55
N GLY A 38 -6.00 -1.32 -8.91
CA GLY A 38 -7.35 -0.73 -8.91
C GLY A 38 -8.32 -1.30 -7.87
N GLU A 39 -7.91 -2.28 -7.06
CA GLU A 39 -8.72 -2.82 -5.95
C GLU A 39 -8.32 -2.19 -4.61
N ILE A 40 -9.30 -1.80 -3.79
CA ILE A 40 -9.05 -1.24 -2.45
C ILE A 40 -8.54 -2.32 -1.51
N MET A 41 -7.41 -2.05 -0.84
CA MET A 41 -6.80 -2.96 0.13
C MET A 41 -7.27 -2.69 1.56
N GLY A 42 -7.71 -3.75 2.25
CA GLY A 42 -8.15 -3.69 3.64
C GLY A 42 -7.04 -3.27 4.60
N LYS A 43 -7.40 -2.52 5.67
CA LYS A 43 -6.45 -1.93 6.61
C LYS A 43 -5.50 -2.93 7.29
N ASP A 44 -5.95 -4.18 7.47
CA ASP A 44 -5.21 -5.23 8.18
C ASP A 44 -4.37 -6.10 7.23
N HIS A 45 -4.50 -5.91 5.90
CA HIS A 45 -3.66 -6.60 4.93
C HIS A 45 -2.20 -6.19 5.10
N THR A 46 -1.32 -7.16 5.23
CA THR A 46 0.14 -6.96 5.23
C THR A 46 0.66 -6.76 3.80
N VAL A 47 1.81 -6.12 3.65
CA VAL A 47 2.51 -6.00 2.36
C VAL A 47 2.78 -7.37 1.75
N GLU A 48 3.10 -8.38 2.57
CA GLU A 48 3.26 -9.78 2.13
C GLU A 48 1.97 -10.35 1.53
N PHE A 49 0.84 -10.18 2.22
CA PHE A 49 -0.44 -10.66 1.72
C PHE A 49 -0.80 -10.01 0.38
N ILE A 50 -0.66 -8.68 0.27
CA ILE A 50 -0.93 -7.96 -0.98
C ILE A 50 -0.01 -8.45 -2.10
N TYR A 51 1.28 -8.66 -1.80
CA TYR A 51 2.23 -9.16 -2.77
C TYR A 51 1.84 -10.56 -3.27
N MET A 52 1.56 -11.50 -2.37
CA MET A 52 1.25 -12.88 -2.73
C MET A 52 -0.12 -13.03 -3.40
N ALA A 53 -1.13 -12.32 -2.91
CA ALA A 53 -2.53 -12.52 -3.33
C ALA A 53 -3.00 -11.58 -4.43
N ARG A 54 -2.36 -10.41 -4.63
CA ARG A 54 -2.85 -9.38 -5.58
C ARG A 54 -1.81 -8.95 -6.60
N TRP A 55 -0.52 -8.98 -6.25
CA TRP A 55 0.55 -8.60 -7.16
C TRP A 55 1.08 -9.78 -7.98
N ARG A 56 1.59 -10.82 -7.31
CA ARG A 56 2.23 -12.00 -7.93
C ARG A 56 1.30 -12.77 -8.87
N LEU A 57 -0.01 -12.76 -8.63
CA LEU A 57 -0.99 -13.44 -9.49
C LEU A 57 -1.02 -12.89 -10.93
N ARG A 58 -0.46 -11.70 -11.18
CA ARG A 58 -0.33 -11.14 -12.55
C ARG A 58 0.77 -11.79 -13.39
N GLY A 59 1.50 -12.80 -12.86
CA GLY A 59 2.51 -13.55 -13.61
C GLY A 59 3.87 -12.84 -13.72
N GLU A 60 3.92 -11.56 -13.37
CA GLU A 60 5.16 -10.79 -13.26
C GLU A 60 5.59 -10.77 -11.79
N ASN A 61 6.61 -11.57 -11.44
CA ASN A 61 7.34 -11.41 -10.17
C ASN A 61 8.22 -10.15 -10.25
N SER A 62 7.60 -8.99 -10.55
CA SER A 62 8.30 -7.74 -10.76
C SER A 62 8.34 -6.93 -9.47
N TYR A 63 9.53 -6.44 -9.15
CA TYR A 63 9.71 -5.43 -8.10
C TYR A 63 9.95 -4.07 -8.74
N PRO A 64 9.51 -2.98 -8.09
CA PRO A 64 8.73 -2.96 -6.86
C PRO A 64 7.24 -3.23 -7.09
N MET A 65 6.55 -3.77 -6.09
CA MET A 65 5.09 -3.79 -6.05
C MET A 65 4.55 -2.35 -6.10
N VAL A 66 3.63 -2.08 -7.02
CA VAL A 66 3.05 -0.74 -7.22
C VAL A 66 1.69 -0.65 -6.53
N LEU A 67 1.56 0.33 -5.63
CA LEU A 67 0.30 0.68 -4.97
C LEU A 67 -0.13 2.09 -5.38
N GLN A 68 -1.43 2.31 -5.50
CA GLN A 68 -2.04 3.63 -5.71
C GLN A 68 -2.66 4.14 -4.40
N TYR A 69 -2.80 5.46 -4.26
CA TYR A 69 -3.43 6.13 -3.12
C TYR A 69 -4.01 7.48 -3.54
#